data_AF-A0A7S0CNS0-F1
#
_entry.id   AF-A0A7S0CNS0-F1
#
_cell.length_a   1.000
_cell.length_b   1.000
_cell.length_c   1.000
_cell.angle_alpha   90.00
_cell.angle_beta   90.00
_cell.angle_gamma   90.00
#
_symmetry.space_group_name_H-M   'P 1'
#
loop_
_entity.id
_entity.type
_entity.pdbx_description
1 polymer ?
#
loop_
_entity_poly.entity_id
_entity_poly.type
_entity_poly.pdbx_seq_one_letter_code
_entity_poly.pdbx_strand_id
1 'polypeptide(L)'
;EPDMTGKVILFRDRNGWCPYSERVWLAMMGKGLDFSEVLVDNQGTKPSWYYRCIGSGSTPAVRWDDGKYQTESMDIAFELEKRYPSPLFPSLLPSGLSKEECGRKINDVNKLFPKNTRPSSRSAYLFKGGGIVPKAEFEATLDGI
;
A
#
# COMPACT_ATOMS: atom_id res chain seq x y z
N GLU A 1 -3.85 -22.10 -10.23
CA GLU A 1 -4.13 -21.31 -9.01
C GLU A 1 -3.16 -21.80 -7.94
N PRO A 2 -2.50 -20.93 -7.16
CA PRO A 2 -1.60 -21.39 -6.11
C PRO A 2 -2.39 -22.09 -4.99
N ASP A 3 -1.77 -23.06 -4.31
CA ASP A 3 -2.36 -23.62 -3.09
C ASP A 3 -2.26 -22.59 -1.96
N MET A 4 -3.42 -22.21 -1.44
CA MET A 4 -3.57 -21.13 -0.46
C MET A 4 -3.99 -21.63 0.93
N THR A 5 -4.06 -22.94 1.13
CA THR A 5 -4.69 -23.53 2.31
C THR A 5 -3.86 -23.30 3.57
N GLY A 6 -4.47 -22.72 4.61
CA GLY A 6 -3.85 -22.54 5.92
C GLY A 6 -2.67 -21.56 5.96
N LYS A 7 -2.49 -20.73 4.93
CA LYS A 7 -1.36 -19.80 4.80
C LYS A 7 -1.84 -18.35 4.77
N VAL A 8 -1.05 -17.46 5.37
CA VAL A 8 -1.12 -16.03 5.10
C VAL A 8 -0.44 -15.77 3.75
N ILE A 9 -1.12 -15.06 2.86
CA ILE A 9 -0.62 -14.80 1.50
C ILE A 9 -0.73 -13.33 1.20
N LEU A 10 0.38 -12.75 0.76
CA LEU A 10 0.45 -11.40 0.22
C LEU A 10 0.39 -11.45 -1.30
N PHE A 11 -0.67 -10.88 -1.87
CA PHE A 11 -0.73 -10.56 -3.29
C PHE A 11 -0.15 -9.16 -3.50
N ARG A 12 0.98 -9.08 -4.21
CA ARG A 12 1.69 -7.82 -4.44
C ARG A 12 2.09 -7.64 -5.89
N ASP A 13 2.35 -6.39 -6.26
CA ASP A 13 2.89 -6.05 -7.57
C ASP A 13 4.18 -6.83 -7.88
N ARG A 14 4.21 -7.50 -9.04
CA ARG A 14 5.34 -8.31 -9.51
C ARG A 14 6.63 -7.51 -9.63
N ASN A 15 6.56 -6.23 -10.02
CA ASN A 15 7.73 -5.42 -10.32
C ASN A 15 8.23 -4.63 -9.09
N GLY A 16 7.52 -4.71 -7.95
CA GLY A 16 7.85 -3.94 -6.75
C GLY A 16 7.65 -2.42 -6.90
N TRP A 17 6.91 -1.97 -7.92
CA TRP A 17 6.73 -0.53 -8.18
C TRP A 17 5.56 0.08 -7.42
N CYS A 18 4.73 -0.74 -6.78
CA CYS A 18 3.59 -0.27 -6.03
C CYS A 18 4.02 0.07 -4.59
N PRO A 19 4.10 1.37 -4.21
CA PRO A 19 4.50 1.76 -2.86
C PRO A 19 3.51 1.25 -1.80
N TYR A 20 2.23 1.06 -2.18
CA TYR A 20 1.23 0.49 -1.30
C TYR A 20 1.47 -1.00 -1.04
N SER A 21 1.95 -1.74 -2.04
CA SER A 21 2.34 -3.14 -1.83
C SER A 21 3.58 -3.25 -0.95
N GLU A 22 4.54 -2.36 -1.17
CA GLU A 22 5.76 -2.30 -0.37
C GLU A 22 5.46 -2.01 1.11
N ARG A 23 4.52 -1.11 1.39
CA ARG A 23 4.03 -0.85 2.77
C ARG A 23 3.61 -2.13 3.48
N VAL A 24 2.78 -2.96 2.83
CA VAL A 24 2.27 -4.20 3.44
C VAL A 24 3.37 -5.23 3.58
N TRP A 25 4.21 -5.39 2.56
CA TRP A 25 5.32 -6.33 2.60
C TRP A 25 6.31 -6.01 3.73
N LEU A 26 6.77 -4.76 3.81
CA LEU A 26 7.64 -4.30 4.89
C LEU A 26 6.96 -4.48 6.26
N ALA A 27 5.63 -4.29 6.35
CA ALA A 27 4.91 -4.50 7.59
C ALA A 27 4.89 -5.97 8.04
N MET A 28 4.66 -6.89 7.10
CA MET A 28 4.70 -8.33 7.38
C MET A 28 6.11 -8.80 7.74
N MET A 29 7.12 -8.34 7.00
CA MET A 29 8.53 -8.64 7.27
C MET A 29 8.99 -8.09 8.63
N GLY A 30 8.65 -6.84 8.94
CA GLY A 30 9.01 -6.19 10.20
C GLY A 30 8.35 -6.85 11.42
N LYS A 31 7.23 -7.52 11.23
CA LYS A 31 6.56 -8.35 12.25
C LYS A 31 7.05 -9.80 12.29
N GLY A 32 8.00 -10.18 11.44
CA GLY A 32 8.55 -11.53 11.38
C GLY A 32 7.53 -12.60 11.04
N LEU A 33 6.50 -12.26 10.26
CA LEU A 33 5.45 -13.22 9.90
C LEU A 33 5.96 -14.28 8.92
N ASP A 34 5.45 -15.49 9.07
CA ASP A 34 5.57 -16.54 8.05
C ASP A 34 4.40 -16.38 7.05
N PHE A 35 4.71 -15.95 5.83
CA PHE A 35 3.73 -15.73 4.77
C PHE A 35 4.31 -16.08 3.40
N SER A 36 3.43 -16.37 2.45
CA SER A 36 3.80 -16.59 1.04
C SER A 36 3.48 -15.36 0.20
N GLU A 37 4.28 -15.10 -0.83
CA GLU A 37 4.04 -14.03 -1.79
C GLU A 37 3.48 -14.58 -3.10
N VAL A 38 2.47 -13.91 -3.64
CA VAL A 38 1.99 -14.13 -5.00
C VAL A 38 2.17 -12.85 -5.78
N LEU A 39 3.06 -12.91 -6.77
CA LEU A 39 3.40 -11.78 -7.62
C LEU A 39 2.34 -11.60 -8.71
N VAL A 40 1.63 -10.48 -8.66
CA VAL A 40 0.56 -10.12 -9.59
C VAL A 40 1.09 -9.11 -10.59
N ASP A 41 0.89 -9.38 -11.88
CA ASP A 41 1.22 -8.44 -12.94
C ASP A 41 0.14 -7.35 -13.05
N ASN A 42 0.44 -6.14 -12.59
CA ASN A 42 -0.46 -4.99 -12.71
C ASN A 42 -0.40 -4.28 -14.07
N GLN A 43 0.59 -4.60 -14.91
CA GLN A 43 0.78 -3.98 -16.21
C GLN A 43 0.19 -4.83 -17.34
N GLY A 44 0.06 -6.14 -17.13
CA GLY A 44 -0.53 -7.09 -18.05
C GLY A 44 -1.92 -7.58 -17.64
N THR A 45 -2.34 -8.67 -18.27
CA THR A 45 -3.60 -9.36 -17.95
C THR A 45 -3.43 -10.18 -16.68
N LYS A 46 -4.20 -9.85 -15.65
CA LYS A 46 -4.26 -10.64 -14.42
C LYS A 46 -5.02 -11.94 -14.66
N PRO A 47 -4.61 -13.06 -14.04
CA PRO A 47 -5.29 -14.32 -14.23
C PRO A 47 -6.71 -14.28 -13.64
N SER A 48 -7.66 -14.98 -14.25
CA SER A 48 -9.08 -14.95 -13.86
C SER A 48 -9.32 -15.37 -12.41
N TRP A 49 -8.49 -16.27 -11.86
CA TRP A 49 -8.56 -16.68 -10.48
C TRP A 49 -8.29 -15.54 -9.50
N TYR A 50 -7.43 -14.58 -9.87
CA TYR A 50 -7.14 -13.45 -9.00
C TYR A 50 -8.36 -12.54 -8.83
N TYR A 51 -9.14 -12.34 -9.90
CA TYR A 51 -10.39 -11.58 -9.81
C TYR A 51 -11.48 -12.29 -8.98
N ARG A 52 -11.43 -13.62 -8.88
CA ARG A 52 -12.32 -14.37 -7.97
C ARG A 52 -11.95 -14.15 -6.51
N CYS A 53 -10.65 -14.04 -6.21
CA CYS A 53 -10.16 -13.70 -4.88
C CYS A 53 -10.42 -12.22 -4.54
N ILE A 54 -10.04 -11.33 -5.45
CA ILE A 54 -10.03 -9.88 -5.28
C ILE A 54 -10.84 -9.26 -6.43
N GLY A 55 -12.10 -8.94 -6.18
CA GLY A 55 -13.02 -8.46 -7.23
C GLY A 55 -12.53 -7.24 -8.00
N SER A 56 -11.78 -6.34 -7.35
CA SER A 56 -11.15 -5.17 -7.99
C SER A 56 -9.93 -5.53 -8.85
N GLY A 57 -9.32 -6.69 -8.61
CA GLY A 57 -8.00 -7.06 -9.11
C GLY A 57 -6.88 -6.11 -8.65
N SER A 58 -7.07 -5.30 -7.61
CA SER A 58 -6.04 -4.39 -7.12
C SER A 58 -5.01 -5.11 -6.25
N THR A 59 -3.80 -4.54 -6.14
CA THR A 59 -2.78 -4.90 -5.14
C THR A 59 -2.42 -3.67 -4.30
N PRO A 60 -1.99 -3.83 -3.04
CA PRO A 60 -1.87 -5.11 -2.33
C PRO A 60 -3.21 -5.70 -1.93
N ALA A 61 -3.21 -7.01 -1.75
CA ALA A 61 -4.25 -7.73 -1.04
C ALA A 61 -3.63 -8.82 -0.17
N VAL A 62 -4.29 -9.18 0.92
CA VAL A 62 -3.88 -10.26 1.80
C VAL A 62 -5.00 -11.29 1.88
N ARG A 63 -4.64 -12.57 1.73
CA ARG A 63 -5.47 -13.67 2.20
C ARG A 63 -4.94 -14.07 3.57
N TRP A 64 -5.78 -13.98 4.58
CA TRP A 64 -5.46 -14.44 5.92
C TRP A 64 -5.54 -15.96 6.03
N ASP A 65 -4.92 -16.53 7.06
CA ASP A 65 -5.00 -17.96 7.39
C ASP A 65 -6.45 -18.47 7.54
N ASP A 66 -7.33 -17.65 8.11
CA ASP A 66 -8.78 -17.90 8.25
C ASP A 66 -9.58 -17.86 6.93
N GLY A 67 -8.93 -17.61 5.79
CA GLY A 67 -9.56 -17.60 4.48
C GLY A 67 -10.12 -16.26 4.03
N LYS A 68 -10.15 -15.25 4.90
CA LYS A 68 -10.67 -13.92 4.53
C LYS A 68 -9.67 -13.17 3.68
N TYR A 69 -10.18 -12.43 2.70
CA TYR A 69 -9.40 -11.51 1.89
C TYR A 69 -9.55 -10.09 2.42
N GLN A 70 -8.46 -9.35 2.40
CA GLN A 70 -8.43 -7.93 2.76
C GLN A 70 -7.64 -7.14 1.75
N THR A 71 -8.15 -5.96 1.43
CA THR A 71 -7.56 -4.99 0.50
C THR A 71 -7.31 -3.68 1.23
N GLU A 72 -6.79 -2.68 0.51
CA GLU A 72 -6.37 -1.38 1.05
C GLU A 72 -5.16 -1.45 1.99
N SER A 73 -4.04 -0.88 1.53
CA SER A 73 -2.75 -1.04 2.23
C SER A 73 -2.73 -0.50 3.66
N MET A 74 -3.50 0.55 3.98
CA MET A 74 -3.61 1.05 5.35
C MET A 74 -4.45 0.09 6.20
N ASP A 75 -5.58 -0.37 5.69
CA ASP A 75 -6.48 -1.27 6.42
C ASP A 75 -5.76 -2.58 6.76
N ILE A 76 -4.99 -3.11 5.80
CA ILE A 76 -4.13 -4.27 6.02
C ILE A 76 -3.08 -3.98 7.11
N ALA A 77 -2.40 -2.84 7.07
CA ALA A 77 -1.38 -2.49 8.08
C ALA A 77 -1.99 -2.40 9.50
N PHE A 78 -3.17 -1.79 9.63
CA PHE A 78 -3.89 -1.76 10.91
C PHE A 78 -4.38 -3.13 11.35
N GLU A 79 -4.78 -4.00 10.43
CA GLU A 79 -5.15 -5.37 10.77
C GLU A 79 -3.95 -6.21 11.22
N LEU A 80 -2.78 -6.02 10.61
CA LEU A 80 -1.54 -6.69 11.01
C LEU A 80 -1.18 -6.37 12.47
N GLU A 81 -1.37 -5.13 12.92
CA GLU A 81 -1.17 -4.77 14.34
C GLU A 81 -2.14 -5.49 15.28
N LYS A 82 -3.40 -5.65 14.87
CA LYS A 82 -4.42 -6.34 15.68
C LYS A 82 -4.19 -7.84 15.77
N ARG A 83 -3.83 -8.47 14.64
CA ARG A 83 -3.67 -9.94 14.53
C ARG A 83 -2.35 -10.44 15.12
N TYR A 84 -1.31 -9.63 15.02
CA TYR A 84 0.04 -9.99 15.45
C TYR A 84 0.63 -8.96 16.42
N PRO A 85 0.03 -8.82 17.61
CA PRO A 85 0.65 -8.05 18.68
C PRO A 85 1.89 -8.81 19.17
N SER A 86 3.04 -8.15 19.20
CA SER A 86 4.27 -8.77 19.70
C SER A 86 5.11 -7.75 20.45
N PRO A 87 5.63 -8.07 21.64
CA PRO A 87 6.61 -7.23 22.31
C PRO A 87 7.99 -7.30 21.63
N LEU A 88 8.24 -8.32 20.81
CA LEU A 88 9.50 -8.49 20.07
C LEU A 88 9.54 -7.67 18.78
N PHE A 89 8.39 -7.29 18.25
CA PHE A 89 8.26 -6.48 17.04
C PHE A 89 7.47 -5.21 17.38
N PRO A 90 8.13 -4.03 17.46
CA PRO A 90 7.44 -2.80 17.80
C PRO A 90 6.33 -2.49 16.80
N SER A 91 5.32 -1.74 17.25
CA SER A 91 4.27 -1.21 16.36
C SER A 91 4.91 -0.49 15.18
N LEU A 92 4.48 -0.86 13.97
CA LEU A 92 4.90 -0.22 12.73
C LEU A 92 4.02 0.99 12.40
N LEU A 93 2.96 1.19 13.18
CA LEU A 93 2.09 2.35 13.10
C LEU A 93 2.56 3.45 14.07
N PRO A 94 2.32 4.73 13.72
CA PRO A 94 2.57 5.84 14.62
C PRO A 94 1.83 5.67 15.94
N SER A 95 2.54 5.86 17.06
CA SER A 95 1.95 5.75 18.39
C SER A 95 0.86 6.81 18.60
N GLY A 96 -0.30 6.38 19.10
CA GLY A 96 -1.37 7.29 19.51
C GLY A 96 -2.16 7.92 18.36
N LEU A 97 -2.06 7.39 17.13
CA LEU A 97 -2.87 7.85 16.00
C LEU A 97 -3.82 6.77 15.48
N SER A 98 -5.08 7.14 15.28
CA SER A 98 -6.06 6.30 14.58
C SER A 98 -5.76 6.22 13.07
N LYS A 99 -6.44 5.30 12.38
CA LYS A 99 -6.37 5.21 10.91
C LYS A 99 -6.85 6.49 10.24
N GLU A 100 -7.95 7.04 10.74
CA GLU A 100 -8.57 8.27 10.26
C GLU A 100 -7.63 9.46 10.45
N GLU A 101 -6.93 9.53 11.60
CA GLU A 101 -5.96 10.58 11.88
C GLU A 101 -4.72 10.47 10.99
N CYS A 102 -4.21 9.25 10.77
CA CYS A 102 -3.15 8.99 9.80
C CYS A 102 -3.57 9.44 8.40
N GLY A 103 -4.78 9.07 7.96
CA GLY A 103 -5.35 9.47 6.68
C GLY A 103 -5.47 10.99 6.55
N ARG A 104 -5.94 11.67 7.60
CA ARG A 104 -6.02 13.13 7.63
C ARG A 104 -4.64 13.78 7.50
N LYS A 105 -3.63 13.32 8.25
CA LYS A 105 -2.27 13.85 8.16
C LYS A 105 -1.66 13.63 6.77
N ILE A 106 -1.86 12.47 6.16
CA ILE A 106 -1.44 12.21 4.77
C ILE A 106 -2.13 13.19 3.81
N ASN A 107 -3.44 13.41 3.99
CA ASN A 107 -4.18 14.38 3.19
C ASN A 107 -3.70 15.82 3.40
N ASP A 108 -3.29 16.18 4.62
CA ASP A 108 -2.72 17.50 4.92
C ASP A 108 -1.38 17.70 4.18
N VAL A 109 -0.52 16.68 4.11
CA VAL A 109 0.69 16.72 3.26
C VAL A 109 0.32 16.85 1.78
N ASN A 110 -0.70 16.15 1.31
CA ASN A 110 -1.12 16.23 -0.09
C ASN A 110 -1.62 17.63 -0.49
N LYS A 111 -2.13 18.43 0.46
CA LYS A 111 -2.54 19.82 0.21
C LYS A 111 -1.35 20.76 -0.01
N LEU A 112 -0.14 20.35 0.36
CA LEU A 112 1.09 21.13 0.14
C LEU A 112 1.53 21.08 -1.34
N PHE A 113 1.06 20.10 -2.11
CA PHE A 113 1.40 19.98 -3.52
C PHE A 113 0.46 20.82 -4.40
N PRO A 114 0.90 21.22 -5.62
CA PRO A 114 0.03 21.93 -6.55
C PRO A 114 -1.26 21.15 -6.82
N LYS A 115 -2.37 21.87 -7.00
CA LYS A 115 -3.69 21.26 -7.21
C LYS A 115 -3.70 20.33 -8.42
N ASN A 116 -4.42 19.21 -8.30
CA ASN A 116 -4.56 18.17 -9.34
C ASN A 116 -3.24 17.52 -9.74
N THR A 117 -2.26 17.52 -8.83
CA THR A 117 -1.03 16.76 -9.01
C THR A 117 -1.10 15.43 -8.29
N ARG A 118 -0.34 14.45 -8.80
CA ARG A 118 -0.12 13.17 -8.13
C ARG A 118 1.37 12.86 -8.09
N PRO A 119 1.90 12.32 -6.99
CA PRO A 119 3.25 11.80 -6.97
C PRO A 119 3.36 10.61 -7.92
N SER A 120 4.47 10.55 -8.64
CA SER A 120 4.83 9.38 -9.43
C SER A 120 5.16 8.21 -8.51
N SER A 121 4.71 7.02 -8.89
CA SER A 121 5.19 5.79 -8.25
C SER A 121 6.56 5.35 -8.74
N ARG A 122 7.12 6.00 -9.78
CA ARG A 122 8.35 5.56 -10.49
C ARG A 122 9.49 6.57 -10.49
N SER A 123 9.30 7.77 -9.93
CA SER A 123 10.28 8.86 -9.99
C SER A 123 9.97 9.94 -8.96
N ALA A 124 10.95 10.79 -8.63
CA ALA A 124 10.74 11.96 -7.77
C ALA A 124 10.07 13.13 -8.53
N TYR A 125 9.01 12.86 -9.29
CA TYR A 125 8.27 13.86 -10.06
C TYR A 125 6.80 13.89 -9.64
N LEU A 126 6.23 15.09 -9.59
CA LEU A 126 4.79 15.30 -9.55
C LEU A 126 4.26 15.33 -10.98
N PHE A 127 3.10 14.74 -11.19
CA PHE A 127 2.42 14.70 -12.48
C PHE A 127 1.10 15.44 -12.41
N LYS A 128 0.79 16.22 -13.44
CA LYS A 128 -0.51 16.89 -13.65
C LYS A 128 -1.03 16.50 -15.02
N GLY A 129 -2.12 15.73 -15.05
CA GLY A 129 -2.56 15.06 -16.28
C GLY A 129 -1.51 14.07 -16.80
N GLY A 130 -1.08 14.24 -18.06
CA GLY A 130 -0.07 13.41 -18.71
C GLY A 130 1.38 13.93 -18.61
N GLY A 131 1.60 15.10 -17.99
CA GLY A 131 2.91 15.77 -17.97
C GLY A 131 3.52 15.91 -16.57
N ILE A 132 4.83 16.14 -16.55
CA ILE A 132 5.61 16.45 -15.34
C ILE A 132 5.31 17.89 -14.92
N VAL A 133 5.14 18.12 -13.62
CA VAL A 133 4.97 19.45 -13.04
C VAL A 133 6.30 20.21 -13.08
N PRO A 134 6.36 21.44 -13.61
CA PRO A 134 7.58 22.25 -13.59
C PRO A 134 8.06 22.54 -12.18
N LYS A 135 9.39 22.59 -11.99
CA LYS A 135 10.02 22.89 -10.70
C LYS A 135 9.47 24.18 -10.06
N ALA A 136 9.33 25.25 -10.84
CA ALA A 136 8.83 26.53 -10.36
C ALA A 136 7.37 26.46 -9.85
N GLU A 137 6.51 25.62 -10.45
CA GLU A 137 5.13 25.44 -9.97
C GLU A 137 5.10 24.70 -8.63
N PHE A 138 6.01 23.72 -8.44
CA PHE A 138 6.17 23.05 -7.15
C PHE A 138 6.76 23.99 -6.09
N GLU A 139 7.83 24.73 -6.39
CA GLU A 139 8.46 25.64 -5.42
C GLU A 139 7.51 26.74 -4.96
N ALA A 140 6.63 27.24 -5.83
CA ALA A 140 5.62 28.24 -5.47
C ALA A 140 4.62 27.75 -4.39
N THR A 141 4.47 26.43 -4.18
CA THR A 141 3.63 25.93 -3.07
C THR A 141 4.35 25.89 -1.74
N LEU A 142 5.69 25.98 -1.73
CA LEU A 142 6.50 26.06 -0.52
C LEU A 142 6.48 27.47 0.08
N ASP A 143 6.31 28.50 -0.75
CA ASP A 143 6.26 29.91 -0.31
C ASP A 143 5.03 30.25 0.56
N GLY A 144 4.02 29.35 0.59
CA GLY A 144 2.77 29.51 1.34
C GLY A 144 2.65 28.66 2.61
N ILE A 145 3.72 27.96 3.02
CA ILE A 145 3.80 27.10 4.21
C ILE A 145 4.61 27.81 5.29
#